data_AF-A0A941QB21-F1
#
_entry.id   AF-A0A941QB21-F1
#
_cell.length_a   1.000
_cell.length_b   1.000
_cell.length_c   1.000
_cell.angle_alpha   90.00
_cell.angle_beta   90.00
_cell.angle_gamma   90.00
#
_symmetry.space_group_name_H-M   'P 1'
#
loop_
_entity.id
_entity.type
_entity.pdbx_description
1 polymer ?
#
loop_
_entity_poly.entity_id
_entity_poly.type
_entity_poly.pdbx_seq_one_letter_code
_entity_poly.pdbx_strand_id
1 'polypeptide(L)'
;MTKRPKFDDAGDSDELQALFDSIAATSAPVAEGGTEPVRGVTGPAVAGDSDELQALFDSVAADAARVQEPARPREAEPAGDGDSDELQALFDAVAADTWTEAETAGASGGELHPSSQAVFNRIGQMTRKLHDTLRELGYDQALQRAADAIPDARQRLGYIAQMTEQAAARVLNATDAARPIQEAIGAEARELGQRWDRLYANELSVEQFKALASDTRTFVAEVAEASRTTNAQLLEIMMAQDFQDLTGQVIKRVVDLAQTLEAQLLQVLIEAAPPQILEERQAALMNGPVVNAEGRDDVVTSQAQVDDLLESLGF
;
A
#
# COMPACT_ATOMS: atom_id res chain seq x y z
N MET A 1 37.72 -20.54 -24.94
CA MET A 1 37.02 -21.40 -23.98
C MET A 1 36.48 -20.52 -22.88
N THR A 2 35.24 -20.07 -23.04
CA THR A 2 34.58 -19.11 -22.14
C THR A 2 33.22 -19.73 -21.82
N LYS A 3 33.08 -20.30 -20.62
CA LYS A 3 31.80 -20.88 -20.15
C LYS A 3 30.94 -19.74 -19.61
N ARG A 4 29.80 -19.48 -20.24
CA ARG A 4 28.67 -18.73 -19.66
C ARG A 4 28.04 -19.58 -18.54
N PRO A 5 27.63 -19.00 -17.40
CA PRO A 5 26.79 -19.71 -16.46
C PRO A 5 25.37 -19.81 -17.03
N LYS A 6 24.78 -20.98 -16.84
CA LYS A 6 23.44 -21.35 -17.27
C LYS A 6 22.50 -21.00 -16.11
N PHE A 7 21.56 -20.09 -16.33
CA PHE A 7 20.41 -19.92 -15.43
C PHE A 7 19.47 -21.09 -15.73
N ASP A 8 19.35 -22.04 -14.80
CA ASP A 8 18.33 -23.08 -14.85
C ASP A 8 17.09 -22.57 -14.07
N ASP A 9 15.92 -22.77 -14.68
CA ASP A 9 14.61 -22.22 -14.36
C ASP A 9 13.85 -23.12 -13.34
N ALA A 10 14.37 -23.18 -12.12
CA ALA A 10 13.68 -23.74 -10.96
C ALA A 10 14.18 -23.00 -9.71
N GLY A 11 13.27 -22.27 -9.04
CA GLY A 11 13.57 -21.37 -7.93
C GLY A 11 14.26 -22.06 -6.77
N ASP A 12 15.47 -21.58 -6.47
CA ASP A 12 16.29 -22.00 -5.35
C ASP A 12 15.74 -21.36 -4.05
N SER A 13 14.89 -22.10 -3.34
CA SER A 13 14.29 -21.68 -2.04
C SER A 13 15.14 -22.07 -0.83
N ASP A 14 16.13 -22.94 -1.02
CA ASP A 14 16.77 -23.62 0.11
C ASP A 14 17.92 -22.81 0.72
N GLU A 15 18.65 -22.04 -0.10
CA GLU A 15 19.67 -21.09 0.41
C GLU A 15 19.03 -19.89 1.15
N LEU A 16 17.86 -19.43 0.70
CA LEU A 16 17.14 -18.34 1.37
C LEU A 16 16.49 -18.79 2.68
N GLN A 17 15.96 -20.02 2.73
CA GLN A 17 15.42 -20.60 3.95
C GLN A 17 16.53 -20.79 5.01
N ALA A 18 17.73 -21.22 4.59
CA ALA A 18 18.88 -21.36 5.48
C ALA A 18 19.36 -20.02 6.09
N LEU A 19 19.25 -18.92 5.33
CA LEU A 19 19.55 -17.58 5.82
C LEU A 19 18.54 -17.09 6.87
N PHE A 20 17.24 -17.38 6.68
CA PHE A 20 16.20 -17.02 7.64
C PHE A 20 16.32 -17.81 8.95
N ASP A 21 16.59 -19.11 8.89
CA ASP A 21 16.80 -19.94 10.08
C ASP A 21 18.04 -19.54 10.88
N SER A 22 19.11 -19.07 10.21
CA SER A 22 20.31 -18.56 10.87
C SER A 22 20.07 -17.26 11.66
N ILE A 23 19.13 -16.41 11.22
CA ILE A 23 18.78 -15.15 11.90
C ILE A 23 17.88 -15.45 13.11
N ALA A 24 16.96 -16.40 12.98
CA ALA A 24 16.10 -16.84 14.08
C ALA A 24 16.89 -17.51 15.23
N ALA A 25 17.95 -18.26 14.90
CA ALA A 25 18.78 -18.95 15.89
C ALA A 25 19.68 -18.04 16.75
N THR A 26 19.91 -16.78 16.33
CA THR A 26 20.70 -15.80 17.11
C THR A 26 19.88 -15.13 18.23
N SER A 27 18.57 -15.34 18.25
CA SER A 27 17.65 -14.76 19.24
C SER A 27 17.15 -15.83 20.22
N ALA A 28 18.04 -16.30 21.11
CA ALA A 28 17.66 -17.16 22.24
C ALA A 28 17.78 -16.40 23.58
N PRO A 29 16.96 -16.76 24.60
CA PRO A 29 16.56 -15.86 25.67
C PRO A 29 17.56 -15.83 26.84
N VAL A 30 17.68 -14.66 27.48
CA VAL A 30 18.42 -14.51 28.73
C VAL A 30 17.56 -15.03 29.88
N ALA A 31 18.02 -16.10 30.53
CA ALA A 31 17.42 -16.72 31.70
C ALA A 31 17.75 -15.97 33.01
N GLU A 32 16.85 -16.14 33.98
CA GLU A 32 16.68 -15.42 35.25
C GLU A 32 17.84 -15.43 36.25
N GLY A 33 17.90 -14.37 37.09
CA GLY A 33 18.75 -14.27 38.27
C GLY A 33 18.42 -13.09 39.21
N GLY A 34 17.32 -13.21 39.95
CA GLY A 34 16.96 -12.61 41.26
C GLY A 34 17.43 -11.20 41.70
N THR A 35 16.45 -10.33 41.99
CA THR A 35 16.38 -9.55 43.27
C THR A 35 14.95 -9.00 43.50
N GLU A 36 14.61 -8.87 44.78
CA GLU A 36 13.29 -8.78 45.44
C GLU A 36 12.48 -7.46 45.23
N PRO A 37 11.23 -7.35 45.77
CA PRO A 37 10.09 -6.74 45.10
C PRO A 37 9.85 -5.27 45.44
N VAL A 38 9.34 -4.51 44.48
CA VAL A 38 8.68 -3.23 44.77
C VAL A 38 7.17 -3.46 44.84
N ARG A 39 6.64 -3.19 46.04
CA ARG A 39 5.23 -3.22 46.43
C ARG A 39 4.33 -2.46 45.44
N GLY A 40 3.17 -3.06 45.19
CA GLY A 40 2.19 -2.56 44.25
C GLY A 40 1.51 -1.26 44.61
N VAL A 41 1.00 -0.62 43.56
CA VAL A 41 -0.19 0.23 43.59
C VAL A 41 -1.20 -0.46 42.70
N THR A 42 -2.21 -1.06 43.31
CA THR A 42 -3.40 -1.58 42.63
C THR A 42 -4.29 -0.41 42.21
N GLY A 43 -4.47 -0.22 40.90
CA GLY A 43 -5.51 0.61 40.28
C GLY A 43 -6.22 -0.19 39.18
N PRO A 44 -7.54 0.01 38.95
CA PRO A 44 -8.41 -1.04 38.43
C PRO A 44 -8.37 -1.20 36.90
N ALA A 45 -8.64 -2.44 36.50
CA ALA A 45 -9.09 -2.98 35.21
C ALA A 45 -9.24 -2.05 34.00
N VAL A 46 -8.49 -2.44 32.97
CA VAL A 46 -8.59 -2.14 31.53
C VAL A 46 -10.02 -2.32 31.01
N ALA A 47 -10.71 -1.21 30.77
CA ALA A 47 -11.92 -1.14 29.92
C ALA A 47 -12.24 0.29 29.43
N GLY A 48 -11.24 1.19 29.33
CA GLY A 48 -11.46 2.61 29.02
C GLY A 48 -10.64 3.20 27.86
N ASP A 49 -9.59 2.52 27.39
CA ASP A 49 -8.62 3.13 26.46
C ASP A 49 -9.22 3.51 25.09
N SER A 50 -10.25 2.82 24.58
CA SER A 50 -10.82 3.17 23.28
C SER A 50 -11.61 4.49 23.28
N ASP A 51 -12.29 4.82 24.38
CA ASP A 51 -13.06 6.07 24.48
C ASP A 51 -12.15 7.26 24.78
N GLU A 52 -11.08 7.05 25.55
CA GLU A 52 -10.07 8.08 25.83
C GLU A 52 -9.22 8.39 24.59
N LEU A 53 -8.90 7.38 23.77
CA LEU A 53 -8.23 7.57 22.47
C LEU A 53 -9.15 8.22 21.43
N GLN A 54 -10.45 7.91 21.43
CA GLN A 54 -11.43 8.57 20.57
C GLN A 54 -11.61 10.05 20.97
N ALA A 55 -11.64 10.35 22.27
CA ALA A 55 -11.69 11.72 22.77
C ALA A 55 -10.41 12.52 22.46
N LEU A 56 -9.24 11.88 22.48
CA LEU A 56 -7.98 12.49 22.05
C LEU A 56 -7.97 12.75 20.54
N PHE A 57 -8.51 11.84 19.72
CA PHE A 57 -8.64 12.04 18.27
C PHE A 57 -9.58 13.19 17.92
N ASP A 58 -10.74 13.29 18.59
CA ASP A 58 -11.70 14.39 18.43
C ASP A 58 -11.12 15.73 18.91
N SER A 59 -10.31 15.72 19.98
CA SER A 59 -9.61 16.91 20.48
C SER A 59 -8.54 17.42 19.50
N VAL A 60 -7.77 16.53 18.86
CA VAL A 60 -6.74 16.90 17.87
C VAL A 60 -7.38 17.38 16.57
N ALA A 61 -8.50 16.78 16.15
CA ALA A 61 -9.30 17.27 15.02
C ALA A 61 -9.91 18.67 15.30
N ALA A 62 -10.33 18.94 16.54
CA ALA A 62 -10.84 20.24 16.94
C ALA A 62 -9.74 21.32 17.06
N ASP A 63 -8.51 20.96 17.47
CA ASP A 63 -7.37 21.88 17.48
C ASP A 63 -6.82 22.17 16.07
N ALA A 64 -6.86 21.18 15.16
CA ALA A 64 -6.59 21.38 13.74
C ALA A 64 -7.59 22.34 13.08
N ALA A 65 -8.82 22.45 13.61
CA ALA A 65 -9.81 23.43 13.18
C ALA A 65 -9.63 24.82 13.83
N ARG A 66 -8.81 24.95 14.88
CA ARG A 66 -8.53 26.22 15.58
C ARG A 66 -7.26 26.90 15.09
N VAL A 67 -6.32 26.16 14.50
CA VAL A 67 -5.19 26.76 13.80
C VAL A 67 -5.59 27.02 12.36
N GLN A 68 -6.15 28.22 12.14
CA GLN A 68 -6.02 29.08 10.95
C GLN A 68 -7.35 29.81 10.68
N GLU A 69 -7.48 30.98 11.30
CA GLU A 69 -8.37 32.02 10.78
C GLU A 69 -7.79 32.48 9.42
N PRO A 70 -8.49 32.32 8.29
CA PRO A 70 -7.92 32.68 7.01
C PRO A 70 -7.83 34.21 6.90
N ALA A 71 -6.61 34.72 6.89
CA ALA A 71 -6.34 36.05 6.37
C ALA A 71 -6.87 36.13 4.92
N ARG A 72 -7.60 37.21 4.60
CA ARG A 72 -8.08 37.50 3.25
C ARG A 72 -6.98 37.25 2.21
N PRO A 73 -7.22 36.44 1.16
CA PRO A 73 -6.24 36.24 0.10
C PRO A 73 -5.93 37.57 -0.59
N ARG A 74 -4.64 37.92 -0.66
CA ARG A 74 -4.14 38.87 -1.66
C ARG A 74 -4.33 38.25 -3.03
N GLU A 75 -4.88 39.05 -3.95
CA GLU A 75 -4.98 38.75 -5.37
C GLU A 75 -3.60 38.32 -5.92
N ALA A 76 -3.51 37.06 -6.33
CA ALA A 76 -2.44 36.56 -7.18
C ALA A 76 -3.04 36.23 -8.53
N GLU A 77 -2.40 36.72 -9.59
CA GLU A 77 -2.86 36.66 -10.98
C GLU A 77 -3.00 35.22 -11.51
N PRO A 78 -3.97 34.96 -12.41
CA PRO A 78 -4.24 33.62 -12.91
C PRO A 78 -3.20 33.22 -13.95
N ALA A 79 -2.31 32.28 -13.57
CA ALA A 79 -1.51 31.52 -14.52
C ALA A 79 -2.30 30.29 -14.99
N GLY A 80 -2.96 30.44 -16.14
CA GLY A 80 -3.21 29.40 -17.16
C GLY A 80 -3.83 28.08 -16.72
N ASP A 81 -5.15 28.07 -16.48
CA ASP A 81 -6.00 26.87 -16.36
C ASP A 81 -6.50 26.41 -17.74
N GLY A 82 -5.58 26.20 -18.69
CA GLY A 82 -5.93 25.89 -20.08
C GLY A 82 -6.49 24.47 -20.27
N ASP A 83 -5.94 23.48 -19.57
CA ASP A 83 -6.29 22.07 -19.79
C ASP A 83 -7.60 21.66 -19.11
N SER A 84 -7.98 22.26 -17.97
CA SER A 84 -9.24 21.93 -17.30
C SER A 84 -10.43 22.55 -18.03
N ASP A 85 -10.30 23.79 -18.49
CA ASP A 85 -11.34 24.46 -19.28
C ASP A 85 -11.48 23.86 -20.67
N GLU A 86 -10.38 23.41 -21.30
CA GLU A 86 -10.44 22.74 -22.60
C GLU A 86 -11.06 21.34 -22.48
N LEU A 87 -10.74 20.57 -21.43
CA LEU A 87 -11.38 19.27 -21.16
C LEU A 87 -12.84 19.42 -20.73
N GLN A 88 -13.16 20.43 -19.92
CA GLN A 88 -14.54 20.76 -19.56
C GLN A 88 -15.33 21.23 -20.78
N ALA A 89 -14.72 22.03 -21.66
CA ALA A 89 -15.30 22.41 -22.94
C ALA A 89 -15.42 21.23 -23.91
N LEU A 90 -14.54 20.23 -23.86
CA LEU A 90 -14.64 18.99 -24.63
C LEU A 90 -15.77 18.09 -24.10
N PHE A 91 -15.92 17.99 -22.77
CA PHE A 91 -17.04 17.30 -22.14
C PHE A 91 -18.37 18.01 -22.40
N ASP A 92 -18.39 19.33 -22.31
CA ASP A 92 -19.56 20.16 -22.63
C ASP A 92 -19.84 20.16 -24.14
N ALA A 93 -18.83 20.03 -25.01
CA ALA A 93 -19.01 19.88 -26.45
C ALA A 93 -19.51 18.48 -26.83
N VAL A 94 -19.06 17.41 -26.16
CA VAL A 94 -19.59 16.04 -26.36
C VAL A 94 -20.98 15.90 -25.76
N ALA A 95 -21.26 16.55 -24.63
CA ALA A 95 -22.61 16.70 -24.11
C ALA A 95 -23.46 17.56 -25.06
N ALA A 96 -22.93 18.63 -25.64
CA ALA A 96 -23.67 19.40 -26.63
C ALA A 96 -23.87 18.61 -27.95
N ASP A 97 -22.92 17.80 -28.42
CA ASP A 97 -23.07 16.98 -29.65
C ASP A 97 -24.08 15.85 -29.45
N THR A 98 -24.04 15.18 -28.29
CA THR A 98 -25.00 14.11 -27.96
C THR A 98 -26.44 14.62 -27.73
N TRP A 99 -26.58 15.91 -27.39
CA TRP A 99 -27.88 16.57 -27.21
C TRP A 99 -28.32 17.38 -28.44
N THR A 100 -27.40 17.88 -29.27
CA THR A 100 -27.72 18.55 -30.53
C THR A 100 -27.99 17.57 -31.67
N GLU A 101 -27.47 16.35 -31.67
CA GLU A 101 -28.02 15.28 -32.51
C GLU A 101 -29.44 14.89 -32.10
N ALA A 102 -29.81 15.07 -30.82
CA ALA A 102 -31.17 14.85 -30.33
C ALA A 102 -32.12 16.05 -30.58
N GLU A 103 -31.61 17.29 -30.55
CA GLU A 103 -32.43 18.51 -30.70
C GLU A 103 -32.45 19.11 -32.12
N THR A 104 -31.42 18.90 -32.95
CA THR A 104 -31.50 19.24 -34.39
C THR A 104 -32.26 18.19 -35.20
N ALA A 105 -32.44 16.97 -34.67
CA ALA A 105 -33.45 16.03 -35.13
C ALA A 105 -34.88 16.39 -34.65
N GLY A 106 -35.02 17.35 -33.73
CA GLY A 106 -36.30 17.80 -33.18
C GLY A 106 -36.94 19.02 -33.84
N ALA A 107 -36.23 19.73 -34.72
CA ALA A 107 -36.69 20.97 -35.36
C ALA A 107 -37.16 20.81 -36.82
N SER A 108 -37.01 19.63 -37.40
CA SER A 108 -37.83 19.14 -38.51
C SER A 108 -38.62 17.97 -37.95
N GLY A 109 -39.94 17.91 -38.18
CA GLY A 109 -40.80 16.81 -37.70
C GLY A 109 -40.43 15.44 -38.26
N GLY A 110 -39.29 14.90 -37.82
CA GLY A 110 -38.88 13.52 -37.95
C GLY A 110 -39.15 12.88 -36.60
N GLU A 111 -40.13 11.99 -36.56
CA GLU A 111 -40.34 11.07 -35.46
C GLU A 111 -38.98 10.55 -34.97
N LEU A 112 -38.66 10.69 -33.68
CA LEU A 112 -37.72 9.78 -33.05
C LEU A 112 -38.15 8.40 -33.51
N HIS A 113 -37.30 7.72 -34.30
CA HIS A 113 -37.65 6.43 -34.90
C HIS A 113 -38.37 5.63 -33.82
N PRO A 114 -39.62 5.18 -34.01
CA PRO A 114 -40.44 4.66 -32.92
C PRO A 114 -39.76 3.52 -32.17
N SER A 115 -38.77 2.87 -32.80
CA SER A 115 -37.83 1.93 -32.16
C SER A 115 -36.92 2.55 -31.10
N SER A 116 -36.28 3.71 -31.31
CA SER A 116 -35.35 4.32 -30.34
C SER A 116 -36.08 4.84 -29.10
N GLN A 117 -37.27 5.42 -29.29
CA GLN A 117 -38.13 5.87 -28.20
C GLN A 117 -38.75 4.69 -27.44
N ALA A 118 -39.10 3.61 -28.15
CA ALA A 118 -39.49 2.35 -27.53
C ALA A 118 -38.34 1.68 -26.75
N VAL A 119 -37.11 1.75 -27.25
CA VAL A 119 -35.90 1.23 -26.57
C VAL A 119 -35.61 2.02 -25.30
N PHE A 120 -35.62 3.36 -25.36
CA PHE A 120 -35.46 4.20 -24.16
C PHE A 120 -36.55 3.96 -23.12
N ASN A 121 -37.82 3.85 -23.55
CA ASN A 121 -38.93 3.51 -22.66
C ASN A 121 -38.79 2.11 -22.06
N ARG A 122 -38.33 1.13 -22.85
CA ARG A 122 -38.05 -0.24 -22.38
C ARG A 122 -36.92 -0.25 -21.35
N ILE A 123 -35.83 0.47 -21.60
CA ILE A 123 -34.71 0.62 -20.65
C ILE A 123 -35.23 1.27 -19.37
N GLY A 124 -35.98 2.37 -19.46
CA GLY A 124 -36.57 3.04 -18.29
C GLY A 124 -37.51 2.14 -17.47
N GLN A 125 -38.33 1.32 -18.13
CA GLN A 125 -39.17 0.32 -17.46
C GLN A 125 -38.36 -0.80 -16.82
N MET A 126 -37.30 -1.28 -17.48
CA MET A 126 -36.40 -2.30 -16.92
C MET A 126 -35.61 -1.77 -15.73
N THR A 127 -35.10 -0.53 -15.78
CA THR A 127 -34.39 0.12 -14.67
C THR A 127 -35.31 0.37 -13.48
N ARG A 128 -36.56 0.82 -13.70
CA ARG A 128 -37.55 0.93 -12.60
C ARG A 128 -37.89 -0.43 -12.01
N LYS A 129 -38.13 -1.44 -12.86
CA LYS A 129 -38.40 -2.79 -12.38
C LYS A 129 -37.24 -3.35 -11.56
N LEU A 130 -35.98 -3.16 -12.01
CA LEU A 130 -34.78 -3.51 -11.28
C LEU A 130 -34.70 -2.78 -9.93
N HIS A 131 -34.88 -1.46 -9.94
CA HIS A 131 -34.87 -0.64 -8.74
C HIS A 131 -35.96 -1.07 -7.73
N ASP A 132 -37.19 -1.28 -8.20
CA ASP A 132 -38.31 -1.71 -7.37
C ASP A 132 -38.08 -3.11 -6.81
N THR A 133 -37.52 -4.04 -7.61
CA THR A 133 -37.12 -5.36 -7.10
C THR A 133 -35.99 -5.27 -6.07
N LEU A 134 -34.95 -4.46 -6.30
CA LEU A 134 -33.87 -4.25 -5.34
C LEU A 134 -34.39 -3.66 -4.03
N ARG A 135 -35.39 -2.77 -4.11
CA ARG A 135 -36.04 -2.17 -2.96
C ARG A 135 -36.97 -3.15 -2.22
N GLU A 136 -37.74 -3.96 -2.94
CA GLU A 136 -38.59 -5.01 -2.36
C GLU A 136 -37.77 -6.11 -1.65
N LEU A 137 -36.58 -6.41 -2.17
CA LEU A 137 -35.62 -7.33 -1.57
C LEU A 137 -34.80 -6.71 -0.42
N GLY A 138 -34.94 -5.40 -0.15
CA GLY A 138 -34.23 -4.71 0.93
C GLY A 138 -32.75 -4.39 0.65
N TYR A 139 -32.33 -4.41 -0.62
CA TYR A 139 -30.96 -4.18 -1.06
C TYR A 139 -30.60 -2.73 -1.36
N ASP A 140 -31.59 -1.83 -1.34
CA ASP A 140 -31.37 -0.39 -1.48
C ASP A 140 -30.35 0.13 -0.45
N GLN A 141 -30.48 -0.28 0.82
CA GLN A 141 -29.56 0.12 1.87
C GLN A 141 -28.15 -0.50 1.72
N ALA A 142 -28.03 -1.73 1.22
CA ALA A 142 -26.73 -2.37 1.05
C ALA A 142 -25.95 -1.69 -0.09
N LEU A 143 -26.61 -1.42 -1.21
CA LEU A 143 -25.99 -0.71 -2.33
C LEU A 143 -25.65 0.74 -1.98
N GLN A 144 -26.49 1.41 -1.20
CA GLN A 144 -26.21 2.77 -0.73
C GLN A 144 -25.05 2.82 0.26
N ARG A 145 -24.98 1.88 1.22
CA ARG A 145 -23.80 1.73 2.09
C ARG A 145 -22.52 1.45 1.29
N ALA A 146 -22.61 0.66 0.22
CA ALA A 146 -21.48 0.41 -0.66
C ALA A 146 -21.03 1.66 -1.41
N ALA A 147 -21.98 2.42 -1.95
CA ALA A 147 -21.71 3.68 -2.62
C ALA A 147 -21.06 4.71 -1.67
N ASP A 148 -21.50 4.77 -0.41
CA ASP A 148 -20.97 5.67 0.61
C ASP A 148 -19.58 5.25 1.12
N ALA A 149 -19.26 3.95 1.08
CA ALA A 149 -18.00 3.41 1.57
C ALA A 149 -16.81 3.60 0.60
N ILE A 150 -17.06 3.63 -0.72
CA ILE A 150 -16.00 3.78 -1.73
C ILE A 150 -15.22 5.11 -1.57
N PRO A 151 -15.87 6.27 -1.35
CA PRO A 151 -15.17 7.52 -1.04
C PRO A 151 -14.26 7.44 0.19
N ASP A 152 -14.72 6.81 1.29
CA ASP A 152 -13.91 6.61 2.51
C ASP A 152 -12.68 5.74 2.22
N ALA A 153 -12.84 4.63 1.48
CA ALA A 153 -11.73 3.78 1.05
C ALA A 153 -10.70 4.57 0.22
N ARG A 154 -11.16 5.43 -0.70
CA ARG A 154 -10.27 6.28 -1.51
C ARG A 154 -9.51 7.29 -0.66
N GLN A 155 -10.16 7.92 0.32
CA GLN A 155 -9.50 8.85 1.23
C GLN A 155 -8.43 8.13 2.06
N ARG A 156 -8.72 6.93 2.57
CA ARG A 156 -7.77 6.10 3.31
C ARG A 156 -6.56 5.70 2.46
N LEU A 157 -6.78 5.27 1.23
CA LEU A 157 -5.69 4.96 0.29
C LEU A 157 -4.85 6.21 -0.06
N GLY A 158 -5.50 7.38 -0.21
CA GLY A 158 -4.80 8.65 -0.39
C GLY A 158 -3.93 9.03 0.81
N TYR A 159 -4.45 8.84 2.03
CA TYR A 159 -3.70 9.04 3.26
C TYR A 159 -2.47 8.11 3.33
N ILE A 160 -2.64 6.83 2.98
CA ILE A 160 -1.51 5.88 2.90
C ILE A 160 -0.44 6.39 1.94
N ALA A 161 -0.83 6.85 0.74
CA ALA A 161 0.10 7.35 -0.26
C ALA A 161 0.90 8.56 0.24
N GLN A 162 0.21 9.57 0.79
CA GLN A 162 0.84 10.78 1.34
C GLN A 162 1.82 10.44 2.46
N MET A 163 1.40 9.58 3.38
CA MET A 163 2.21 9.22 4.52
C MET A 163 3.43 8.37 4.09
N THR A 164 3.30 7.55 3.03
CA THR A 164 4.42 6.79 2.45
C THR A 164 5.45 7.73 1.86
N GLU A 165 4.98 8.73 1.11
CA GLU A 165 5.84 9.75 0.51
C GLU A 165 6.59 10.55 1.58
N GLN A 166 5.90 10.94 2.66
CA GLN A 166 6.52 11.66 3.76
C GLN A 166 7.61 10.84 4.47
N ALA A 167 7.34 9.56 4.72
CA ALA A 167 8.31 8.66 5.33
C ALA A 167 9.54 8.48 4.42
N ALA A 168 9.33 8.23 3.13
CA ALA A 168 10.41 8.10 2.15
C ALA A 168 11.25 9.39 2.05
N ALA A 169 10.61 10.56 2.01
CA ALA A 169 11.30 11.84 1.99
C ALA A 169 12.15 12.07 3.25
N ARG A 170 11.62 11.74 4.44
CA ARG A 170 12.39 11.83 5.70
C ARG A 170 13.62 10.92 5.69
N VAL A 171 13.46 9.66 5.29
CA VAL A 171 14.56 8.69 5.22
C VAL A 171 15.63 9.15 4.22
N LEU A 172 15.22 9.63 3.05
CA LEU A 172 16.15 10.10 2.02
C LEU A 172 16.94 11.33 2.51
N ASN A 173 16.25 12.33 3.09
CA ASN A 173 16.89 13.53 3.62
C ASN A 173 17.89 13.21 4.75
N ALA A 174 17.52 12.31 5.67
CA ALA A 174 18.40 11.89 6.75
C ALA A 174 19.64 11.14 6.22
N THR A 175 19.45 10.31 5.19
CA THR A 175 20.54 9.61 4.51
C THR A 175 21.47 10.57 3.78
N ASP A 176 20.91 11.53 3.04
CA ASP A 176 21.65 12.57 2.31
C ASP A 176 22.45 13.49 3.26
N ALA A 177 21.94 13.71 4.48
CA ALA A 177 22.67 14.43 5.52
C ALA A 177 23.78 13.59 6.17
N ALA A 178 23.53 12.30 6.42
CA ALA A 178 24.47 11.42 7.12
C ALA A 178 25.66 10.97 6.26
N ARG A 179 25.42 10.71 4.98
CA ARG A 179 26.42 10.17 4.05
C ARG A 179 27.68 11.04 3.90
N PRO A 180 27.62 12.36 3.63
CA PRO A 180 28.82 13.18 3.47
C PRO A 180 29.66 13.24 4.75
N ILE A 181 29.02 13.16 5.92
CA ILE A 181 29.71 13.11 7.21
C ILE A 181 30.58 11.85 7.31
N GLN A 182 30.02 10.69 6.97
CA GLN A 182 30.74 9.42 6.99
C GLN A 182 31.85 9.35 5.93
N GLU A 183 31.61 9.91 4.74
CA GLU A 183 32.62 10.02 3.69
C GLU A 183 33.80 10.91 4.11
N ALA A 184 33.52 12.06 4.75
CA ALA A 184 34.54 12.97 5.25
C ALA A 184 35.42 12.33 6.34
N ILE A 185 34.81 11.76 7.39
CA ILE A 185 35.55 11.06 8.45
C ILE A 185 36.38 9.93 7.84
N GLY A 186 35.80 9.14 6.94
CA GLY A 186 36.48 8.01 6.32
C GLY A 186 37.67 8.44 5.46
N ALA A 187 37.56 9.58 4.76
CA ALA A 187 38.66 10.15 3.97
C ALA A 187 39.79 10.64 4.86
N GLU A 188 39.49 11.40 5.91
CA GLU A 188 40.48 11.94 6.82
C GLU A 188 41.17 10.85 7.66
N ALA A 189 40.42 9.84 8.11
CA ALA A 189 40.98 8.66 8.77
C ALA A 189 42.04 7.96 7.90
N ARG A 190 41.76 7.79 6.60
CA ARG A 190 42.68 7.18 5.64
C ARG A 190 43.93 8.06 5.43
N GLU A 191 43.76 9.37 5.32
CA GLU A 191 44.87 10.30 5.17
C GLU A 191 45.78 10.28 6.40
N LEU A 192 45.21 10.40 7.60
CA LEU A 192 45.96 10.34 8.85
C LEU A 192 46.67 9.00 9.00
N GLY A 193 46.00 7.89 8.68
CA GLY A 193 46.60 6.55 8.67
C GLY A 193 47.86 6.48 7.80
N GLN A 194 47.80 6.96 6.55
CA GLN A 194 48.97 6.99 5.67
C GLN A 194 50.11 7.86 6.22
N ARG A 195 49.79 8.98 6.86
CA ARG A 195 50.79 9.85 7.49
C ARG A 195 51.44 9.19 8.71
N TRP A 196 50.67 8.43 9.49
CA TRP A 196 51.19 7.60 10.59
C TRP A 196 52.08 6.46 10.07
N ASP A 197 51.72 5.78 8.99
CA ASP A 197 52.56 4.74 8.38
C ASP A 197 53.92 5.30 7.96
N ARG A 198 53.93 6.47 7.32
CA ARG A 198 55.17 7.17 6.96
C ARG A 198 56.02 7.55 8.17
N LEU A 199 55.41 7.88 9.31
CA LEU A 199 56.14 8.13 10.55
C LEU A 199 56.88 6.87 11.00
N TYR A 200 56.20 5.72 11.02
CA TYR A 200 56.79 4.44 11.41
C TYR A 200 57.81 3.91 10.39
N ALA A 201 57.74 4.34 9.13
CA ALA A 201 58.77 4.12 8.13
C ALA A 201 59.99 5.06 8.28
N ASN A 202 60.01 5.97 9.27
CA ASN A 202 61.02 7.02 9.45
C ASN A 202 61.10 8.02 8.29
N GLU A 203 59.99 8.28 7.59
CA GLU A 203 59.90 9.19 6.44
C GLU A 203 59.33 10.58 6.80
N LEU A 204 59.16 10.89 8.08
CA LEU A 204 58.64 12.17 8.57
C LEU A 204 59.68 12.97 9.35
N SER A 205 59.65 14.29 9.17
CA SER A 205 60.39 15.22 10.03
C SER A 205 59.69 15.43 11.38
N VAL A 206 60.42 15.96 12.37
CA VAL A 206 59.86 16.32 13.69
C VAL A 206 58.74 17.36 13.58
N GLU A 207 58.84 18.29 12.64
CA GLU A 207 57.80 19.29 12.41
C GLU A 207 56.52 18.66 11.82
N GLN A 208 56.67 17.77 10.84
CA GLN A 208 55.56 17.00 10.26
C GLN A 208 54.89 16.09 11.29
N PHE A 209 55.66 15.51 12.21
CA PHE A 209 55.11 14.74 13.34
C PHE A 209 54.27 15.60 14.27
N LYS A 210 54.73 16.80 14.65
CA LYS A 210 53.94 17.72 15.50
C LYS A 210 52.63 18.12 14.83
N ALA A 211 52.66 18.39 13.52
CA ALA A 211 51.46 18.64 12.74
C ALA A 211 50.53 17.42 12.74
N LEU A 212 51.05 16.22 12.44
CA LEU A 212 50.27 14.98 12.47
C LEU A 212 49.61 14.70 13.83
N ALA A 213 50.33 14.93 14.93
CA ALA A 213 49.79 14.76 16.28
C ALA A 213 48.68 15.78 16.58
N SER A 214 48.83 17.03 16.11
CA SER A 214 47.80 18.06 16.23
C SER A 214 46.56 17.71 15.41
N ASP A 215 46.74 17.36 14.13
CA ASP A 215 45.65 16.98 13.22
C ASP A 215 44.89 15.75 13.74
N THR A 216 45.61 14.74 14.23
CA THR A 216 45.01 13.55 14.84
C THR A 216 44.16 13.92 16.06
N ARG A 217 44.59 14.88 16.89
CA ARG A 217 43.81 15.34 18.05
C ARG A 217 42.54 16.06 17.62
N THR A 218 42.62 16.89 16.57
CA THR A 218 41.45 17.58 15.99
C THR A 218 40.47 16.56 15.42
N PHE A 219 40.94 15.64 14.59
CA PHE A 219 40.14 14.57 14.00
C PHE A 219 39.40 13.73 15.06
N VAL A 220 40.05 13.37 16.17
CA VAL A 220 39.38 12.62 17.26
C VAL A 220 38.21 13.41 17.87
N ALA A 221 38.31 14.74 17.97
CA ALA A 221 37.21 15.57 18.44
C ALA A 221 36.08 15.66 17.40
N GLU A 222 36.42 15.77 16.13
CA GLU A 222 35.47 15.82 15.00
C GLU A 222 34.71 14.50 14.84
N VAL A 223 35.38 13.36 14.99
CA VAL A 223 34.74 12.03 14.99
C VAL A 223 33.63 11.94 16.05
N ALA A 224 33.85 12.50 17.25
CA ALA A 224 32.84 12.47 18.31
C ALA A 224 31.60 13.31 17.95
N GLU A 225 31.78 14.44 17.29
CA GLU A 225 30.67 15.27 16.81
C GLU A 225 29.94 14.64 15.64
N ALA A 226 30.69 14.20 14.65
CA ALA A 226 30.16 13.55 13.47
C ALA A 226 29.40 12.25 13.80
N SER A 227 29.88 11.47 14.77
CA SER A 227 29.17 10.30 15.31
C SER A 227 27.82 10.68 15.94
N ARG A 228 27.77 11.75 16.75
CA ARG A 228 26.50 12.24 17.32
C ARG A 228 25.53 12.68 16.23
N THR A 229 26.01 13.42 15.24
CA THR A 229 25.17 13.92 14.14
C THR A 229 24.64 12.77 13.28
N THR A 230 25.49 11.80 12.91
CA THR A 230 25.03 10.60 12.19
C THR A 230 24.02 9.82 13.02
N ASN A 231 24.25 9.63 14.32
CA ASN A 231 23.28 8.94 15.18
C ASN A 231 21.93 9.65 15.22
N ALA A 232 21.91 11.00 15.24
CA ALA A 232 20.67 11.76 15.15
C ALA A 232 19.92 11.49 13.82
N GLN A 233 20.64 11.40 12.69
CA GLN A 233 20.01 11.05 11.41
C GLN A 233 19.47 9.61 11.40
N LEU A 234 20.15 8.65 12.04
CA LEU A 234 19.64 7.29 12.19
C LEU A 234 18.36 7.23 13.03
N LEU A 235 18.25 8.08 14.06
CA LEU A 235 17.02 8.22 14.85
C LEU A 235 15.88 8.85 14.04
N GLU A 236 16.17 9.84 13.18
CA GLU A 236 15.17 10.38 12.24
C GLU A 236 14.66 9.31 11.26
N ILE A 237 15.55 8.45 10.75
CA ILE A 237 15.17 7.30 9.91
C ILE A 237 14.26 6.34 10.69
N MET A 238 14.59 6.07 11.95
CA MET A 238 13.78 5.20 12.82
C MET A 238 12.39 5.79 13.07
N MET A 239 12.30 7.09 13.42
CA MET A 239 11.00 7.76 13.64
C MET A 239 10.16 7.86 12.36
N ALA A 240 10.79 7.90 11.18
CA ALA A 240 10.07 7.83 9.92
C ALA A 240 9.36 6.47 9.70
N GLN A 241 9.70 5.43 10.48
CA GLN A 241 9.07 4.11 10.43
C GLN A 241 7.72 4.04 11.13
N ASP A 242 7.38 4.99 12.01
CA ASP A 242 6.07 5.09 12.68
C ASP A 242 4.90 5.14 11.66
N PHE A 243 5.21 5.55 10.43
CA PHE A 243 4.36 5.43 9.26
C PHE A 243 3.78 4.03 9.04
N GLN A 244 4.58 2.98 9.27
CA GLN A 244 4.23 1.59 8.99
C GLN A 244 3.09 1.10 9.90
N ASP A 245 3.09 1.51 11.17
CA ASP A 245 2.00 1.15 12.10
C ASP A 245 0.70 1.81 11.69
N LEU A 246 0.74 3.13 11.47
CA LEU A 246 -0.43 3.91 11.05
C LEU A 246 -1.03 3.40 9.74
N THR A 247 -0.18 3.08 8.75
CA THR A 247 -0.69 2.55 7.48
C THR A 247 -1.10 1.10 7.54
N GLY A 248 -0.46 0.27 8.35
CA GLY A 248 -0.93 -1.10 8.61
C GLY A 248 -2.37 -1.12 9.13
N GLN A 249 -2.68 -0.23 10.08
CA GLN A 249 -4.03 -0.09 10.61
C GLN A 249 -5.04 0.39 9.55
N VAL A 250 -4.66 1.37 8.73
CA VAL A 250 -5.53 1.89 7.67
C VAL A 250 -5.76 0.85 6.56
N ILE A 251 -4.72 0.13 6.12
CA ILE A 251 -4.82 -0.97 5.16
C ILE A 251 -5.79 -2.02 5.67
N LYS A 252 -5.66 -2.43 6.95
CA LYS A 252 -6.57 -3.41 7.54
C LYS A 252 -8.02 -2.96 7.44
N ARG A 253 -8.33 -1.70 7.78
CA ARG A 253 -9.69 -1.16 7.65
C ARG A 253 -10.19 -1.11 6.21
N VAL A 254 -9.33 -0.75 5.25
CA VAL A 254 -9.69 -0.75 3.82
C VAL A 254 -9.98 -2.16 3.32
N VAL A 255 -9.18 -3.15 3.76
CA VAL A 255 -9.40 -4.57 3.43
C VAL A 255 -10.71 -5.08 4.04
N ASP A 256 -10.95 -4.82 5.32
CA ASP A 256 -12.20 -5.21 6.01
C ASP A 256 -13.43 -4.59 5.32
N LEU A 257 -13.32 -3.33 4.91
CA LEU A 257 -14.35 -2.65 4.15
C LEU A 257 -14.57 -3.30 2.78
N ALA A 258 -13.50 -3.56 2.03
CA ALA A 258 -13.57 -4.22 0.73
C ALA A 258 -14.22 -5.61 0.81
N GLN A 259 -13.86 -6.43 1.80
CA GLN A 259 -14.47 -7.73 2.05
C GLN A 259 -15.96 -7.63 2.39
N THR A 260 -16.34 -6.62 3.19
CA THR A 260 -17.74 -6.36 3.53
C THR A 260 -18.55 -5.98 2.30
N LEU A 261 -17.99 -5.12 1.44
CA LEU A 261 -18.62 -4.73 0.18
C LEU A 261 -18.74 -5.91 -0.79
N GLU A 262 -17.69 -6.71 -0.93
CA GLU A 262 -17.69 -7.91 -1.76
C GLU A 262 -18.79 -8.88 -1.33
N ALA A 263 -18.89 -9.19 -0.03
CA ALA A 263 -19.91 -10.09 0.51
C ALA A 263 -21.34 -9.57 0.25
N GLN A 264 -21.57 -8.27 0.44
CA GLN A 264 -22.87 -7.66 0.20
C GLN A 264 -23.25 -7.69 -1.29
N LEU A 265 -22.32 -7.37 -2.18
CA LEU A 265 -22.56 -7.41 -3.63
C LEU A 265 -22.75 -8.85 -4.14
N LEU A 266 -21.99 -9.82 -3.62
CA LEU A 266 -22.19 -11.23 -3.94
C LEU A 266 -23.57 -11.72 -3.50
N GLN A 267 -24.04 -11.33 -2.31
CA GLN A 267 -25.38 -11.70 -1.84
C GLN A 267 -26.47 -11.16 -2.77
N VAL A 268 -26.35 -9.88 -3.18
CA VAL A 268 -27.27 -9.26 -4.16
C VAL A 268 -27.25 -10.03 -5.47
N LEU A 269 -26.07 -10.39 -5.98
CA LEU A 269 -25.94 -11.12 -7.23
C LEU A 269 -26.54 -12.54 -7.14
N ILE A 270 -26.36 -13.24 -6.01
CA ILE A 270 -26.93 -14.58 -5.80
C ILE A 270 -28.46 -14.52 -5.73
N GLU A 271 -29.02 -13.54 -5.04
CA GLU A 271 -30.48 -13.44 -4.89
C GLU A 271 -31.18 -12.86 -6.11
N ALA A 272 -30.52 -11.99 -6.87
CA ALA A 272 -31.02 -11.48 -8.14
C ALA A 272 -30.75 -12.45 -9.32
N ALA A 273 -29.98 -13.53 -9.12
CA ALA A 273 -29.66 -14.47 -10.18
C ALA A 273 -30.91 -15.26 -10.63
N PRO A 274 -31.12 -15.43 -11.95
CA PRO A 274 -32.12 -16.34 -12.48
C PRO A 274 -31.89 -17.78 -11.97
N PRO A 275 -32.95 -18.54 -11.67
CA PRO A 275 -32.84 -19.91 -11.14
C PRO A 275 -32.02 -20.83 -12.05
N GLN A 276 -32.01 -20.59 -13.38
CA GLN A 276 -31.22 -21.37 -14.33
C GLN A 276 -29.70 -21.26 -14.09
N ILE A 277 -29.20 -20.09 -13.68
CA ILE A 277 -27.77 -19.85 -13.44
C ILE A 277 -27.34 -20.48 -12.10
N LEU A 278 -28.23 -20.45 -11.10
CA LEU A 278 -28.01 -21.08 -9.80
C LEU A 278 -28.03 -22.61 -9.92
N GLU A 279 -28.93 -23.18 -10.73
CA GLU A 279 -29.00 -24.62 -11.01
C GLU A 279 -27.78 -25.11 -11.82
N GLU A 280 -27.31 -24.37 -12.83
CA GLU A 280 -26.07 -24.71 -13.55
C GLU A 280 -24.83 -24.67 -12.64
N ARG A 281 -24.74 -23.69 -11.73
CA ARG A 281 -23.66 -23.61 -10.74
C ARG A 281 -23.75 -24.71 -9.69
N GLN A 282 -24.94 -25.06 -9.21
CA GLN A 282 -25.13 -26.18 -8.29
C GLN A 282 -24.81 -27.52 -8.98
N ALA A 283 -25.19 -27.72 -10.24
CA ALA A 283 -24.80 -28.88 -11.03
C ALA A 283 -23.28 -28.93 -11.29
N ALA A 284 -22.62 -27.78 -11.45
CA ALA A 284 -21.16 -27.68 -11.56
C ALA A 284 -20.44 -27.92 -10.22
N LEU A 285 -21.00 -27.48 -9.09
CA LEU A 285 -20.47 -27.72 -7.74
C LEU A 285 -20.68 -29.16 -7.25
N MET A 286 -21.65 -29.89 -7.83
CA MET A 286 -21.78 -31.34 -7.68
C MET A 286 -20.67 -32.11 -8.40
N ASN A 287 -19.87 -31.43 -9.23
CA ASN A 287 -18.59 -31.89 -9.76
C ASN A 287 -17.45 -31.05 -9.15
N GLY A 288 -17.34 -31.06 -7.82
CA GLY A 288 -16.32 -30.29 -7.10
C GLY A 288 -14.89 -30.59 -7.56
N PRO A 289 -13.93 -29.66 -7.39
CA PRO A 289 -12.52 -29.93 -7.64
C PRO A 289 -12.08 -31.12 -6.78
N VAL A 290 -11.41 -32.09 -7.39
CA VAL A 290 -10.91 -33.27 -6.69
C VAL A 290 -9.78 -32.86 -5.75
N VAL A 291 -10.08 -32.69 -4.46
CA VAL A 291 -9.08 -32.29 -3.44
C VAL A 291 -8.23 -33.49 -2.97
N ASN A 292 -8.63 -34.73 -3.29
CA ASN A 292 -7.84 -35.94 -3.02
C ASN A 292 -7.96 -36.95 -4.17
N ALA A 293 -6.85 -37.18 -4.88
CA ALA A 293 -6.75 -38.14 -5.98
C ALA A 293 -6.25 -39.53 -5.53
N GLU A 294 -5.88 -39.72 -4.26
CA GLU A 294 -5.44 -41.01 -3.74
C GLU A 294 -6.63 -41.97 -3.56
N GLY A 295 -6.66 -43.03 -4.36
CA GLY A 295 -7.61 -44.15 -4.24
C GLY A 295 -8.87 -44.06 -5.10
N ARG A 296 -8.92 -43.14 -6.08
CA ARG A 296 -10.02 -42.99 -7.04
C ARG A 296 -9.55 -43.30 -8.47
N ASP A 297 -10.18 -44.30 -9.11
CA ASP A 297 -9.86 -44.73 -10.48
C ASP A 297 -10.45 -43.80 -11.56
N ASP A 298 -11.23 -42.79 -11.18
CA ASP A 298 -11.93 -41.87 -12.09
C ASP A 298 -11.21 -40.51 -12.25
N VAL A 299 -9.97 -40.40 -11.75
CA VAL A 299 -9.16 -39.18 -11.82
C VAL A 299 -7.88 -39.47 -12.59
N VAL A 300 -7.74 -38.86 -13.76
CA VAL A 300 -6.57 -39.02 -14.63
C VAL A 300 -5.45 -38.10 -14.10
N THR A 301 -4.47 -38.66 -13.43
CA THR A 301 -3.38 -37.90 -12.78
C THR A 301 -2.05 -38.03 -13.51
N SER A 302 -1.95 -38.83 -14.57
CA SER A 302 -0.70 -39.05 -15.31
C SER A 302 -0.90 -39.10 -16.82
N GLN A 303 0.13 -38.69 -17.58
CA GLN A 303 0.11 -38.67 -19.04
C GLN A 303 -0.14 -40.06 -19.66
N ALA A 304 0.33 -41.13 -19.02
CA ALA A 304 0.06 -42.50 -19.48
C ALA A 304 -1.43 -42.86 -19.42
N GLN A 305 -2.15 -42.39 -18.40
CA GLN A 305 -3.60 -42.59 -18.28
C GLN A 305 -4.39 -41.72 -19.26
N VAL A 306 -3.83 -40.58 -19.67
CA VAL A 306 -4.38 -39.76 -20.76
C VAL A 306 -4.25 -40.51 -22.09
N ASP A 307 -3.09 -41.11 -22.35
CA ASP A 307 -2.83 -41.86 -23.57
C ASP A 307 -3.71 -43.13 -23.66
N ASP A 308 -3.88 -43.88 -22.56
CA ASP A 308 -4.81 -45.04 -22.49
C ASP A 308 -6.28 -44.63 -22.74
N LEU A 309 -6.68 -43.45 -22.25
CA LEU A 309 -8.04 -42.94 -22.46
C LEU A 309 -8.27 -42.55 -23.92
N LEU A 310 -7.26 -41.95 -24.57
CA LEU A 310 -7.29 -41.61 -25.99
C LEU A 310 -7.35 -42.86 -26.87
N GLU A 311 -6.58 -43.90 -26.53
CA GLU A 311 -6.60 -45.19 -27.21
C GLU A 311 -7.96 -45.89 -27.06
N SER A 312 -8.59 -45.80 -25.88
CA SER A 312 -9.94 -46.34 -25.62
C SER A 312 -11.06 -45.63 -26.39
N LEU A 313 -10.84 -44.35 -26.75
CA LEU A 313 -11.75 -43.53 -27.55
C LEU A 313 -11.46 -43.63 -29.06
N GLY A 314 -10.44 -44.41 -29.45
CA GLY A 314 -10.10 -44.70 -30.84
C GLY A 314 -9.26 -43.62 -31.53
N PHE A 315 -8.50 -42.82 -30.78
CA PHE A 315 -7.50 -41.87 -31.28
C PHE A 315 -6.07 -42.40 -31.11
#